data_AF-A0A520FCB3-F1
#
_entry.id   AF-A0A520FCB3-F1
#
_cell.length_a   1.000
_cell.length_b   1.000
_cell.length_c   1.000
_cell.angle_alpha   90.00
_cell.angle_beta   90.00
_cell.angle_gamma   90.00
#
_symmetry.space_group_name_H-M   'P 1'
#
loop_
_entity.id
_entity.type
_entity.pdbx_description
1 polymer ?
#
loop_
_entity_poly.entity_id
_entity_poly.type
_entity_poly.pdbx_seq_one_letter_code
_entity_poly.pdbx_strand_id
1 'polypeptide(L)'
;GWTAPRLRSPEAADRWTWIVLVAYAQLRLARPLAEDLRRPWERQVPPTRLTPARVRRGFSRTRATMPVPASAPKPSRPGPGRPPGSKNTHRAPHHHVGKHAETKGRKPVGAACPG
;
A
#
# COMPACT_ATOMS: atom_id res chain seq x y z
N GLY A 1 2.98 -4.56 -3.20
CA GLY A 1 3.63 -4.04 -4.42
C GLY A 1 2.56 -3.49 -5.34
N TRP A 2 2.94 -2.69 -6.35
CA TRP A 2 2.05 -1.97 -7.29
C TRP A 2 0.77 -2.72 -7.70
N THR A 3 0.87 -4.03 -7.93
CA THR A 3 -0.17 -4.90 -8.48
C THR A 3 -1.28 -5.32 -7.53
N ALA A 4 -1.26 -4.88 -6.26
CA ALA A 4 -2.26 -5.29 -5.27
C ALA A 4 -2.90 -4.13 -4.47
N PRO A 5 -3.41 -3.06 -5.12
CA PRO A 5 -4.24 -2.08 -4.41
C PRO A 5 -5.61 -2.70 -4.10
N ARG A 6 -5.95 -2.84 -2.82
CA ARG A 6 -7.31 -3.17 -2.37
C ARG A 6 -8.15 -1.90 -2.32
N LEU A 7 -8.37 -1.28 -3.47
CA LEU A 7 -9.09 -0.01 -3.61
C LEU A 7 -10.43 -0.25 -4.31
N ARG A 8 -11.47 0.45 -3.86
CA ARG A 8 -12.85 0.26 -4.34
C ARG A 8 -13.19 1.07 -5.59
N SER A 9 -12.41 2.11 -5.90
CA SER A 9 -12.66 3.03 -7.03
C SER A 9 -11.45 3.10 -7.97
N PRO A 10 -11.66 3.28 -9.28
CA PRO A 10 -10.58 3.38 -10.26
C PRO A 10 -9.71 4.63 -10.03
N GLU A 11 -10.29 5.76 -9.66
CA GLU A 11 -9.54 6.99 -9.38
C GLU A 11 -8.64 6.81 -8.15
N ALA A 12 -9.05 5.99 -7.18
CA ALA A 12 -8.19 5.64 -6.05
C ALA A 12 -6.99 4.80 -6.52
N ALA A 13 -7.19 3.88 -7.47
CA ALA A 13 -6.11 3.10 -8.07
C ALA A 13 -5.11 3.99 -8.84
N ASP A 14 -5.58 5.01 -9.55
CA ASP A 14 -4.70 5.96 -10.25
C ASP A 14 -3.87 6.80 -9.26
N ARG A 15 -4.50 7.31 -8.20
CA ARG A 15 -3.77 8.01 -7.13
C ARG A 15 -2.74 7.10 -6.47
N TRP A 16 -3.07 5.83 -6.27
CA TRP A 16 -2.13 4.84 -5.74
C TRP A 16 -0.93 4.62 -6.67
N THR A 17 -1.17 4.48 -7.97
CA THR A 17 -0.12 4.43 -9.00
C THR A 17 0.84 5.62 -8.85
N TRP A 18 0.31 6.84 -8.77
CA TRP A 18 1.12 8.04 -8.60
C TRP A 18 1.93 8.01 -7.29
N ILE A 19 1.34 7.60 -6.18
CA ILE A 19 2.05 7.45 -4.90
C ILE A 19 3.22 6.47 -5.05
N VAL A 20 3.02 5.33 -5.70
CA VAL A 20 4.09 4.34 -5.91
C VAL A 20 5.18 4.89 -6.81
N LEU A 21 4.84 5.61 -7.89
CA LEU A 21 5.82 6.26 -8.77
C LEU A 21 6.67 7.27 -8.01
N VAL A 22 6.03 8.17 -7.25
CA VAL A 22 6.72 9.20 -6.46
C VAL A 22 7.63 8.55 -5.42
N ALA A 23 7.18 7.51 -4.73
CA ALA A 23 8.01 6.78 -3.77
C ALA A 23 9.24 6.13 -4.45
N TYR A 24 9.08 5.55 -5.64
CA TYR A 24 10.21 5.02 -6.40
C TYR A 24 11.17 6.10 -6.88
N ALA A 25 10.67 7.27 -7.27
CA ALA A 25 11.49 8.42 -7.63
C ALA A 25 12.31 8.91 -6.43
N GLN A 26 11.68 9.07 -5.27
CA GLN A 26 12.36 9.44 -4.01
C GLN A 26 13.46 8.45 -3.64
N LEU A 27 13.20 7.14 -3.76
CA LEU A 27 14.22 6.11 -3.52
C LEU A 27 15.38 6.18 -4.53
N ARG A 28 15.14 6.62 -5.77
CA ARG A 28 16.23 6.83 -6.75
C ARG A 28 17.06 8.06 -6.41
N LEU A 29 16.45 9.13 -5.91
CA LEU A 29 17.17 10.33 -5.47
C LEU A 29 17.99 10.09 -4.21
N ALA A 30 17.51 9.25 -3.30
CA ALA A 30 18.20 8.92 -2.05
C ALA A 30 19.38 7.93 -2.20
N ARG A 31 19.72 7.50 -3.42
CA ARG A 31 20.78 6.49 -3.69
C ARG A 31 22.13 6.81 -3.04
N PRO A 32 22.68 8.04 -3.14
CA PRO A 32 24.01 8.34 -2.56
C PRO A 32 24.04 8.12 -1.04
N LEU A 33 22.93 8.41 -0.36
CA LEU A 33 22.81 8.26 1.09
C LEU A 33 22.78 6.79 1.56
N ALA A 34 22.57 5.85 0.65
CA ALA A 34 22.49 4.43 0.95
C ALA A 34 23.82 3.68 0.75
N GLU A 35 24.85 4.33 0.21
CA GLU A 35 26.19 3.74 0.05
C GLU A 35 26.80 3.35 1.41
N ASP A 36 26.66 4.23 2.40
CA ASP A 36 27.17 4.05 3.76
C ASP A 36 26.38 3.00 4.56
N LEU A 37 25.21 2.59 4.07
CA LEU A 37 24.29 1.65 4.73
C LEU A 37 24.52 0.18 4.30
N ARG A 38 25.67 -0.09 3.71
CA ARG A 38 26.14 -1.41 3.29
C ARG A 38 26.44 -2.29 4.51
N ARG A 39 26.05 -3.57 4.47
CA ARG A 39 26.49 -4.56 5.47
C ARG A 39 27.95 -4.97 5.20
N PRO A 40 28.77 -5.29 6.21
CA PRO A 40 30.19 -5.56 6.01
C PRO A 40 30.52 -6.62 4.93
N TRP A 41 29.69 -7.66 4.83
CA TRP A 41 29.84 -8.76 3.86
C TRP A 41 29.21 -8.49 2.48
N GLU A 42 28.54 -7.35 2.30
CA GLU A 42 27.93 -7.02 1.01
C GLU A 42 28.94 -6.40 0.05
N ARG A 43 28.89 -6.82 -1.21
CA ARG A 43 29.69 -6.23 -2.27
C ARG A 43 29.39 -4.74 -2.43
N GLN A 44 30.44 -3.93 -2.60
CA GLN A 44 30.34 -2.53 -2.98
C GLN A 44 29.76 -2.45 -4.40
N VAL A 45 28.72 -1.64 -4.55
CA VAL A 45 28.06 -1.38 -5.83
C VAL A 45 28.01 0.13 -5.97
N PRO A 46 28.42 0.71 -7.11
CA PRO A 46 28.37 2.15 -7.30
C PRO A 46 26.92 2.64 -7.14
N PRO A 47 26.70 3.85 -6.59
CA PRO A 47 25.37 4.39 -6.30
C PRO A 47 24.42 4.37 -7.49
N THR A 48 24.94 4.59 -8.70
CA THR A 48 24.18 4.56 -9.96
C THR A 48 23.48 3.21 -10.19
N ARG A 49 24.06 2.13 -9.66
CA ARG A 49 23.56 0.75 -9.79
C ARG A 49 22.83 0.26 -8.52
N LEU A 50 22.66 1.09 -7.49
CA LEU A 50 21.89 0.72 -6.30
C LEU A 50 20.41 0.50 -6.66
N THR A 51 19.90 -0.66 -6.26
CA THR A 51 18.49 -1.02 -6.48
C THR A 51 17.60 -0.28 -5.48
N PRO A 52 16.39 0.17 -5.88
CA PRO A 52 15.44 0.81 -4.96
C PRO A 52 15.14 -0.04 -3.71
N ALA A 53 15.17 -1.37 -3.83
CA ALA A 53 14.99 -2.28 -2.71
C ALA A 53 16.10 -2.16 -1.66
N ARG A 54 17.36 -1.97 -2.09
CA ARG A 54 18.51 -1.79 -1.19
C ARG A 54 18.45 -0.43 -0.48
N VAL A 55 18.08 0.63 -1.20
CA VAL A 55 17.85 1.96 -0.61
C VAL A 55 16.71 1.90 0.40
N ARG A 56 15.60 1.21 0.08
CA ARG A 56 14.46 1.02 0.98
C ARG A 56 14.85 0.33 2.29
N ARG A 57 15.78 -0.61 2.26
CA ARG A 57 16.29 -1.29 3.47
C ARG A 57 16.99 -0.32 4.42
N GLY A 58 17.74 0.63 3.88
CA GLY A 58 18.43 1.67 4.65
C GLY A 58 17.55 2.85 5.05
N PHE A 59 16.35 2.96 4.48
CA PHE A 59 15.50 4.15 4.58
C PHE A 59 15.21 4.59 6.02
N SER A 60 15.02 3.68 6.98
CA SER A 60 14.79 4.06 8.38
C SER A 60 15.97 4.83 8.99
N ARG A 61 17.20 4.46 8.61
CA ARG A 61 18.42 5.13 9.08
C ARG A 61 18.64 6.47 8.38
N THR A 62 18.36 6.54 7.08
CA THR A 62 18.37 7.80 6.32
C THR A 62 17.28 8.76 6.78
N ARG A 63 16.09 8.26 7.14
CA ARG A 63 14.97 9.07 7.63
C ARG A 63 15.29 9.76 8.96
N ALA A 64 16.09 9.13 9.82
CA ALA A 64 16.47 9.71 11.10
C ALA A 64 17.37 10.96 10.95
N THR A 65 18.12 11.07 9.83
CA THR A 65 18.99 12.23 9.57
C THR A 65 18.34 13.32 8.72
N MET A 66 17.18 13.03 8.12
CA MET A 66 16.44 14.01 7.33
C MET A 66 15.62 14.94 8.22
N PRO A 67 15.50 16.24 7.88
CA PRO A 67 14.60 17.15 8.58
C PRO A 67 13.17 16.63 8.47
N VAL A 68 12.39 16.76 9.55
CA VAL A 68 10.97 16.38 9.56
C VAL A 68 10.17 17.50 8.88
N PRO A 69 9.58 17.29 7.70
CA PRO A 69 8.85 18.35 7.00
C PRO A 69 7.47 18.61 7.62
N ALA A 70 7.00 17.72 8.49
CA ALA A 70 5.72 17.85 9.17
C ALA A 70 5.88 18.70 10.44
N SER A 71 4.97 19.66 10.63
CA SER A 71 4.85 20.37 11.90
C SER A 71 4.43 19.41 13.02
N ALA A 72 4.71 19.79 14.26
CA ALA A 72 4.24 19.06 15.43
C ALA A 72 2.71 18.88 15.37
N PRO A 73 2.17 17.72 15.79
CA PRO A 73 0.73 17.53 15.85
C PRO A 73 0.12 18.56 16.81
N LYS A 74 -1.08 19.05 16.48
CA LYS A 74 -1.83 19.91 17.40
C LYS A 74 -2.10 19.15 18.70
N PRO A 75 -1.78 19.72 19.88
CA PRO A 75 -2.17 19.11 21.15
C PRO A 75 -3.68 18.91 21.20
N SER A 76 -4.12 17.69 21.49
CA SER A 76 -5.53 17.34 21.65
C SER A 76 -5.70 16.55 22.94
N ARG A 77 -6.81 16.78 23.64
CA ARG A 77 -7.23 15.93 24.76
C ARG A 77 -8.22 14.92 24.21
N PRO A 78 -8.18 13.65 24.66
CA PRO A 78 -9.27 12.72 24.40
C PRO A 78 -10.59 13.42 24.73
N GLY A 79 -11.55 13.38 23.81
CA GLY A 79 -12.89 13.88 24.10
C GLY A 79 -13.48 13.14 25.31
N PRO A 80 -14.51 13.71 25.96
CA PRO A 80 -15.25 12.98 26.97
C PRO A 80 -15.66 11.63 26.36
N GLY A 81 -15.24 10.53 26.99
CA GLY A 81 -15.52 9.19 26.50
C GLY A 81 -17.03 8.93 26.41
N ARG A 82 -17.40 7.74 25.96
CA ARG A 82 -18.81 7.33 25.96
C ARG A 82 -19.35 7.40 27.41
N PRO A 83 -20.49 8.08 27.66
CA PRO A 83 -21.11 8.10 28.97
C PRO A 83 -21.42 6.67 29.45
N PRO A 84 -21.17 6.33 30.73
CA PRO A 84 -21.55 5.04 31.28
C PRO A 84 -23.07 4.80 31.11
N GLY A 85 -23.46 3.59 30.71
CA GLY A 85 -24.86 3.22 30.46
C GLY A 85 -25.37 3.47 29.04
N SER A 86 -24.62 4.18 28.20
CA SER A 86 -24.92 4.38 26.78
C SER A 86 -24.76 3.05 26.00
N LYS A 87 -25.87 2.48 25.50
CA LYS A 87 -25.85 1.32 24.59
C LYS A 87 -25.71 1.76 23.13
N ASN A 88 -25.16 0.91 22.27
CA ASN A 88 -25.13 1.17 20.83
C ASN A 88 -26.49 0.81 20.22
N THR A 89 -27.27 1.81 19.80
CA THR A 89 -28.60 1.62 19.19
C THR A 89 -28.53 1.41 17.68
N HIS A 90 -27.43 1.79 17.04
CA HIS A 90 -27.28 1.69 15.59
C HIS A 90 -26.34 0.55 15.24
N ARG A 91 -26.91 -0.48 14.61
CA ARG A 91 -26.13 -1.56 14.02
C ARG A 91 -25.37 -1.01 12.82
N ALA A 92 -24.06 -1.27 12.76
CA ALA A 92 -23.26 -0.86 11.61
C ALA A 92 -23.79 -1.56 10.33
N PRO A 93 -23.87 -0.85 9.19
CA PRO A 93 -24.21 -1.47 7.92
C PRO A 93 -23.19 -2.57 7.56
N HIS A 94 -23.67 -3.80 7.43
CA HIS A 94 -22.84 -4.90 6.94
C HIS A 94 -22.95 -4.98 5.42
N HIS A 95 -21.85 -4.72 4.72
CA HIS A 95 -21.78 -4.93 3.28
C HIS A 95 -21.51 -6.41 3.00
N HIS A 96 -22.33 -7.03 2.15
CA HIS A 96 -22.11 -8.41 1.72
C HIS A 96 -20.78 -8.49 0.96
N VAL A 97 -19.81 -9.22 1.52
CA VAL A 97 -18.59 -9.57 0.81
C VAL A 97 -18.98 -10.55 -0.29
N GLY A 98 -19.11 -10.04 -1.52
CA GLY A 98 -19.37 -10.87 -2.69
C GLY A 98 -18.32 -11.97 -2.78
N LYS A 99 -18.71 -13.21 -2.45
CA LYS A 99 -18.00 -14.38 -2.94
C LYS A 99 -18.29 -14.44 -4.44
N HIS A 100 -17.27 -14.26 -5.28
CA HIS A 100 -17.39 -14.61 -6.68
C HIS A 100 -17.56 -16.13 -6.74
N ALA A 101 -18.81 -16.61 -6.85
CA ALA A 101 -19.05 -17.96 -7.30
C ALA A 101 -18.66 -17.98 -8.78
N GLU A 102 -17.63 -18.76 -9.10
CA GLU A 102 -17.29 -19.07 -10.48
C GLU A 102 -18.50 -19.79 -11.09
N THR A 103 -19.27 -19.08 -11.92
CA THR A 103 -20.35 -19.70 -12.69
C THR A 103 -19.70 -20.63 -13.71
N LYS A 104 -19.56 -21.92 -13.39
CA LYS A 104 -19.23 -22.93 -14.40
C LYS A 104 -20.37 -22.95 -15.42
N GLY A 105 -20.10 -22.39 -16.60
CA GLY A 105 -21.04 -22.39 -17.73
C GLY A 105 -21.50 -23.81 -18.05
N ARG A 106 -22.81 -24.02 -18.02
CA ARG A 106 -23.43 -25.27 -18.47
C ARG A 106 -23.25 -25.37 -19.99
N LYS A 107 -22.54 -26.41 -20.45
CA LYS A 107 -22.41 -26.76 -21.87
C LYS A 107 -23.83 -27.02 -22.45
N PRO A 108 -24.23 -26.41 -23.58
CA PRO A 108 -25.48 -26.79 -24.23
C PRO A 108 -25.33 -28.20 -24.82
N VAL A 109 -26.32 -29.06 -24.52
CA VAL A 109 -26.47 -30.39 -25.12
C VAL A 109 -26.94 -30.21 -26.57
N GLY A 110 -26.37 -31.01 -27.48
CA GLY A 110 -26.46 -30.82 -28.93
C GLY A 110 -27.87 -30.88 -29.50
N ALA A 111 -28.09 -30.11 -30.57
CA ALA A 111 -29.25 -30.22 -31.43
C ALA A 111 -29.06 -31.39 -32.42
N ALA A 112 -30.07 -32.26 -32.50
CA ALA A 112 -30.15 -33.32 -33.49
C ALA A 112 -30.50 -32.74 -34.88
N CYS A 113 -29.83 -33.24 -35.92
CA CYS A 113 -30.15 -32.95 -37.31
C CYS A 113 -31.39 -33.75 -37.77
N PRO A 114 -32.34 -33.18 -38.53
CA PRO A 114 -33.25 -33.97 -39.34
C PRO A 114 -32.58 -34.34 -40.68
N GLY A 115 -32.89 -35.54 -41.18
CA GLY A 115 -32.30 -36.15 -42.37
C GLY A 115 -32.90 -35.72 -43.70
#